data_AF-A0A0M9GCU4-F1
#
_entry.id   AF-A0A0M9GCU4-F1
#
_cell.length_a   1.000
_cell.length_b   1.000
_cell.length_c   1.000
_cell.angle_alpha   90.00
_cell.angle_beta   90.00
_cell.angle_gamma   90.00
#
_symmetry.space_group_name_H-M   'P 1'
#
loop_
_entity.id
_entity.type
_entity.pdbx_description
1 polymer ?
#
loop_
_entity_poly.entity_id
_entity_poly.type
_entity_poly.pdbx_seq_one_letter_code
_entity_poly.pdbx_strand_id
1 'polypeptide(L)'
;MPGITLTTHWQKPLTLALDKSQLLALKQYLQDGRESTLRIGAYTFRCMDGYLHFANGGAPGKYYFEMSIDEIVTTIDQAIAADS
;
A
#
# COMPACT_ATOMS: atom_id res chain seq x y z
N MET A 1 -6.56 -6.39 14.71
CA MET A 1 -5.29 -6.11 14.00
C MET A 1 -5.66 -5.20 12.86
N PRO A 2 -5.15 -3.96 12.83
CA PRO A 2 -5.45 -3.07 11.72
C PRO A 2 -4.89 -3.70 10.43
N GLY A 3 -5.59 -3.45 9.34
CA GLY A 3 -5.24 -3.90 8.02
C GLY A 3 -6.03 -3.07 7.04
N ILE A 4 -5.51 -2.93 5.83
CA ILE A 4 -6.18 -2.16 4.77
C ILE A 4 -6.62 -3.11 3.67
N THR A 5 -7.81 -2.89 3.13
CA THR A 5 -8.29 -3.60 1.95
C THR A 5 -8.18 -2.67 0.76
N LEU A 6 -7.38 -3.06 -0.23
CA LEU A 6 -7.15 -2.31 -1.46
C LEU A 6 -7.59 -3.11 -2.68
N THR A 7 -8.05 -2.43 -3.72
CA THR A 7 -8.48 -3.09 -4.97
C THR A 7 -7.29 -3.28 -5.91
N THR A 8 -7.04 -4.52 -6.32
CA THR A 8 -6.01 -4.89 -7.29
C THR A 8 -6.46 -4.63 -8.73
N HIS A 9 -5.53 -4.54 -9.69
CA HIS A 9 -5.85 -4.30 -11.11
C HIS A 9 -6.72 -5.35 -11.81
N TRP A 10 -6.89 -6.54 -11.22
CA TRP A 10 -7.84 -7.54 -11.69
C TRP A 10 -9.16 -7.48 -10.91
N GLN A 11 -9.48 -6.31 -10.34
CA GLN A 11 -10.72 -5.98 -9.64
C GLN A 11 -11.06 -6.92 -8.48
N LYS A 12 -10.03 -7.42 -7.76
CA LYS A 12 -10.21 -8.18 -6.52
C LYS A 12 -9.68 -7.40 -5.33
N PRO A 13 -10.43 -7.37 -4.21
CA PRO A 13 -9.92 -6.80 -2.97
C PRO A 13 -8.79 -7.66 -2.42
N LEU A 14 -7.73 -7.01 -1.93
CA LEU A 14 -6.62 -7.62 -1.22
C LEU A 14 -6.49 -6.95 0.14
N THR A 15 -6.63 -7.73 1.21
CA THR A 15 -6.41 -7.25 2.57
C THR A 15 -4.95 -7.43 2.95
N LEU A 16 -4.29 -6.31 3.26
CA LEU A 16 -2.93 -6.26 3.77
C LEU A 16 -3.00 -6.17 5.30
N ALA A 17 -2.52 -7.21 5.97
CA ALA A 17 -2.38 -7.23 7.44
C ALA A 17 -1.14 -6.40 7.82
N LEU A 18 -1.35 -5.11 8.07
CA LEU A 18 -0.30 -4.14 8.40
C LEU A 18 -0.63 -3.45 9.73
N ASP A 19 0.33 -3.46 10.66
CA ASP A 19 0.15 -2.73 11.92
C ASP A 19 0.14 -1.20 11.72
N LYS A 20 -0.23 -0.44 12.74
CA LYS A 20 -0.32 1.03 12.69
C LYS A 20 1.02 1.69 12.28
N SER A 21 2.15 1.16 12.75
CA SER A 21 3.48 1.70 12.41
C SER A 21 3.83 1.44 10.94
N GLN A 22 3.45 0.27 10.42
CA GLN A 22 3.59 -0.12 9.02
C GLN A 22 2.68 0.71 8.10
N LEU A 23 1.44 0.97 8.53
CA LEU A 23 0.52 1.86 7.83
C LEU A 23 1.05 3.30 7.74
N LEU A 24 1.62 3.83 8.83
CA LEU A 24 2.26 5.15 8.82
C LEU A 24 3.47 5.20 7.89
N ALA A 25 4.32 4.17 7.88
CA ALA A 25 5.46 4.08 6.98
C ALA A 25 5.02 4.03 5.51
N LEU A 26 3.97 3.25 5.20
CA LEU A 26 3.40 3.20 3.85
C LEU A 26 2.85 4.56 3.42
N LYS A 27 2.10 5.24 4.31
CA LYS A 27 1.58 6.59 4.04
C LYS A 27 2.70 7.59 3.74
N GLN A 28 3.72 7.65 4.58
CA GLN A 28 4.86 8.55 4.38
C GLN A 28 5.56 8.31 3.04
N TYR A 29 5.76 7.04 2.68
CA TYR A 29 6.35 6.67 1.41
C TYR A 29 5.51 7.12 0.20
N LEU A 30 4.18 6.94 0.27
CA LEU A 30 3.27 7.38 -0.79
C LEU A 30 3.28 8.91 -0.95
N GLN A 31 3.44 9.66 0.15
CA GLN A 31 3.49 11.11 0.16
C GLN A 31 4.85 11.69 -0.31
N ASP A 32 5.95 10.97 -0.06
CA ASP A 32 7.31 11.37 -0.48
C ASP A 32 7.51 11.19 -2.00
N GLY A 33 6.60 10.44 -2.67
CA GLY A 33 6.56 10.32 -4.13
C GLY A 33 7.78 9.63 -4.75
N ARG A 34 8.59 8.93 -3.95
CA ARG A 34 9.83 8.29 -4.41
C ARG A 34 9.52 7.00 -5.16
N GLU A 35 10.10 6.83 -6.35
CA GLU A 35 10.04 5.58 -7.14
C GLU A 35 10.92 4.45 -6.56
N SER A 36 11.40 4.62 -5.34
CA SER A 36 12.23 3.66 -4.61
C SER A 36 11.38 2.49 -4.12
N THR A 37 11.99 1.32 -3.93
CA THR A 37 11.29 0.17 -3.38
C THR A 37 11.17 0.28 -1.85
N LEU A 38 9.97 0.06 -1.31
CA LEU A 38 9.73 -0.01 0.13
C LEU A 38 9.34 -1.44 0.54
N ARG A 39 9.97 -1.98 1.58
CA ARG A 39 9.59 -3.29 2.13
C ARG A 39 8.88 -3.13 3.47
N ILE A 40 7.68 -3.67 3.58
CA ILE A 40 6.89 -3.70 4.82
C ILE A 40 6.36 -5.12 5.03
N GLY A 41 6.81 -5.76 6.10
CA GLY A 41 6.47 -7.16 6.38
C GLY A 41 6.85 -8.09 5.23
N ALA A 42 5.85 -8.84 4.73
CA ALA A 42 6.01 -9.76 3.60
C ALA A 42 5.86 -9.08 2.22
N TYR A 43 5.45 -7.81 2.19
CA TYR A 43 5.16 -7.09 0.96
C TYR A 43 6.28 -6.12 0.60
N THR A 44 6.51 -5.99 -0.69
CA THR A 44 7.43 -5.02 -1.27
C THR A 44 6.63 -4.12 -2.21
N PHE A 45 6.68 -2.81 -1.99
CA PHE A 45 5.92 -1.79 -2.69
C PHE A 45 6.82 -0.92 -3.55
N ARG A 46 6.28 -0.42 -4.66
CA ARG A 46 6.94 0.60 -5.48
C ARG A 46 5.92 1.44 -6.24
N CYS A 47 6.07 2.76 -6.18
CA CYS A 47 5.34 3.67 -7.05
C CYS A 47 5.96 3.66 -8.45
N MET A 48 5.18 3.31 -9.47
CA MET A 48 5.56 3.35 -10.89
C MET A 48 4.31 3.64 -11.72
N ASP A 49 4.47 4.39 -12.81
CA ASP A 49 3.38 4.69 -13.76
C ASP A 49 2.10 5.26 -13.11
N GLY A 50 2.23 5.95 -11.97
CA GLY A 50 1.10 6.51 -11.22
C GLY A 50 0.35 5.52 -10.32
N TYR A 51 0.79 4.25 -10.26
CA TYR A 51 0.17 3.20 -9.45
C TYR A 51 1.10 2.68 -8.35
N LEU A 52 0.51 2.13 -7.30
CA LEU A 52 1.24 1.41 -6.27
C LEU A 52 1.38 -0.06 -6.67
N HIS A 53 2.58 -0.44 -7.11
CA HIS A 53 2.94 -1.83 -7.39
C HIS A 53 3.29 -2.57 -6.10
N PHE A 54 2.99 -3.87 -6.05
CA PHE A 54 3.32 -4.73 -4.92
C PHE A 54 3.83 -6.11 -5.36
N ALA A 55 4.58 -6.77 -4.48
CA ALA A 55 5.00 -8.16 -4.61
C ALA A 55 5.12 -8.83 -3.23
N ASN A 56 4.84 -10.13 -3.17
CA ASN A 56 5.04 -10.96 -1.97
C ASN A 56 6.53 -11.36 -1.85
N GLY A 57 7.41 -10.37 -1.85
CA GLY A 57 8.87 -10.52 -1.96
C GLY A 57 9.39 -10.31 -3.39
N GLY A 58 10.66 -9.90 -3.49
CA GLY A 58 11.31 -9.60 -4.77
C GLY A 58 10.96 -8.20 -5.31
N ALA A 59 11.11 -8.01 -6.62
CA ALA A 59 10.91 -6.72 -7.28
C ALA A 59 9.43 -6.51 -7.66
N PRO A 60 8.74 -5.49 -7.13
CA PRO A 60 7.39 -5.12 -7.57
C PRO A 60 7.42 -4.55 -8.99
N GLY A 61 6.51 -5.03 -9.84
CA GLY A 61 6.39 -4.59 -11.23
C GLY A 61 5.21 -5.17 -12.00
N LYS A 62 4.79 -6.40 -11.69
CA LYS A 62 3.64 -7.04 -12.35
C LYS A 62 2.29 -6.68 -11.73
N TYR A 63 2.22 -6.65 -10.40
CA TYR A 63 0.95 -6.45 -9.68
C TYR A 63 0.89 -5.05 -9.11
N TYR A 64 -0.26 -4.39 -9.28
CA TYR A 64 -0.54 -3.06 -8.77
C TYR A 64 -1.98 -2.94 -8.28
N PHE A 65 -2.22 -1.92 -7.45
CA PHE A 65 -3.55 -1.51 -7.01
C PHE A 65 -4.17 -0.56 -8.03
N GLU A 66 -5.44 -0.80 -8.37
CA GLU A 66 -6.20 0.03 -9.33
C GLU A 66 -6.60 1.39 -8.75
N MET A 67 -6.50 1.52 -7.43
CA MET A 67 -6.77 2.75 -6.69
C MET A 67 -5.67 3.80 -6.94
N SER A 68 -6.08 5.05 -6.99
CA SER A 68 -5.15 6.18 -6.98
C SER A 68 -4.38 6.24 -5.64
N ILE A 69 -3.19 6.85 -5.67
CA ILE A 69 -2.38 7.03 -4.46
C ILE A 69 -3.15 7.77 -3.36
N ASP A 70 -3.94 8.79 -3.72
CA ASP A 70 -4.79 9.54 -2.78
C ASP A 70 -5.88 8.68 -2.12
N GLU A 71 -6.52 7.78 -2.88
CA GLU A 71 -7.50 6.83 -2.32
C GLU A 71 -6.84 5.82 -1.37
N ILE A 72 -5.63 5.36 -1.70
CA ILE A 72 -4.86 4.47 -0.83
C ILE A 72 -4.48 5.19 0.47
N VAL A 73 -4.00 6.43 0.38
CA VAL A 73 -3.67 7.26 1.56
C VAL A 73 -4.91 7.49 2.43
N THR A 74 -6.05 7.80 1.82
CA THR A 74 -7.33 7.97 2.54
C THR A 74 -7.74 6.67 3.26
N THR A 75 -7.58 5.52 2.61
CA THR A 75 -7.87 4.21 3.20
C THR A 75 -6.96 3.90 4.38
N ILE A 76 -5.67 4.26 4.27
CA ILE A 76 -4.70 4.14 5.37
C ILE A 76 -5.11 5.02 6.56
N ASP A 77 -5.50 6.27 6.30
CA ASP A 77 -5.93 7.20 7.36
C ASP A 77 -7.17 6.70 8.11
N GLN A 78 -8.15 6.16 7.38
CA GLN A 78 -9.33 5.53 7.99
C GLN A 78 -8.95 4.34 8.87
N ALA A 79 -8.04 3.47 8.40
CA ALA A 79 -7.60 2.31 9.18
C ALA A 79 -6.82 2.71 10.45
N ILE A 80 -6.00 3.76 10.38
CA ILE A 80 -5.27 4.30 11.54
C ILE A 80 -6.24 4.93 12.56
N ALA A 81 -7.24 5.65 12.09
CA ALA A 81 -8.25 6.29 12.93
C ALA A 81 -9.17 5.27 13.63
N ALA A 82 -9.52 4.17 12.95
CA ALA A 82 -10.37 3.11 13.50
C ALA A 82 -9.65 2.24 14.56
N ASP A 83 -8.32 2.23 14.58
CA ASP A 83 -7.49 1.50 15.56
C ASP A 83 -7.06 2.39 16.74
N SER A 84 -7.55 3.63 16.82
CA SER A 84 -7.24 4.61 17.89
C SER A 84 -8.31 4.71 18.96
#